data_AF-A0A959NDD2-F1
#
_entry.id   AF-A0A959NDD2-F1
#
_cell.length_a   1.000
_cell.length_b   1.000
_cell.length_c   1.000
_cell.angle_alpha   90.00
_cell.angle_beta   90.00
_cell.angle_gamma   90.00
#
_symmetry.space_group_name_H-M   'P 1'
#
loop_
_entity.id
_entity.type
_entity.pdbx_description
1 polymer ?
#
loop_
_entity_poly.entity_id
_entity_poly.type
_entity_poly.pdbx_seq_one_letter_code
_entity_poly.pdbx_strand_id
1 'polypeptide(L)' 'MKNSKVNCKEVMSHICDSLGEDLDSPKCVNIKDHLESCPNCQKYFDSVDSTIKFYKKYNVELNDEGHQRLLSV' A
#
# COMPACT_ATOMS: atom_id res chain seq x y z
N MET A 1 -9.46 4.19 -17.13
CA MET A 1 -9.05 4.69 -15.79
C MET A 1 -7.53 4.71 -15.72
N LYS A 2 -6.91 5.86 -15.38
CA LYS A 2 -5.45 5.98 -15.28
C LYS A 2 -4.95 5.08 -14.13
N ASN A 3 -4.15 4.07 -14.44
CA ASN A 3 -3.40 3.29 -13.44
C ASN A 3 -2.36 4.21 -12.78
N SER A 4 -2.73 4.94 -11.74
CA SER A 4 -1.76 5.63 -10.90
C SER A 4 -1.04 4.57 -10.08
N LYS A 5 0.19 4.21 -10.50
CA LYS A 5 1.09 3.42 -9.66
C LYS A 5 1.32 4.22 -8.38
N VAL A 6 0.74 3.74 -7.28
CA VAL A 6 1.03 4.27 -5.95
C VAL A 6 2.54 4.24 -5.77
N ASN A 7 3.15 5.40 -5.56
CA ASN A 7 4.60 5.54 -5.44
C ASN A 7 5.02 5.59 -3.96
N CYS A 8 6.30 5.33 -3.66
CA CYS A 8 6.78 5.26 -2.28
C CYS A 8 6.49 6.51 -1.46
N LYS A 9 6.37 7.69 -2.09
CA LYS A 9 6.01 8.95 -1.44
C LYS A 9 4.56 8.95 -0.95
N GLU A 10 3.64 8.40 -1.74
CA GLU A 10 2.22 8.27 -1.38
C GLU A 10 2.03 7.24 -0.26
N VAL A 11 2.79 6.14 -0.27
CA VAL A 11 2.81 5.18 0.85
C VAL A 11 3.32 5.84 2.13
N MET A 12 4.39 6.63 2.03
CA MET A 12 4.94 7.34 3.17
C MET A 12 3.97 8.39 3.72
N SER A 13 3.28 9.10 2.83
CA SER A 13 2.23 10.05 3.22
C SER A 13 1.16 9.36 4.04
N HIS A 14 0.70 8.20 3.58
CA HIS A 14 -0.35 7.48 4.28
C HIS A 14 0.08 6.96 5.66
N ILE A 15 1.34 6.52 5.82
CA ILE A 15 1.91 6.12 7.11
C ILE A 15 1.96 7.33 8.05
N CYS A 16 2.45 8.48 7.55
CA CYS A 16 2.56 9.73 8.30
C CYS A 16 1.20 10.28 8.73
N ASP A 17 0.23 10.32 7.81
CA ASP A 17 -1.15 10.73 8.07
C ASP A 17 -1.82 9.81 9.11
N SER A 18 -1.56 8.50 9.04
CA SER A 18 -2.08 7.53 10.02
C SER A 18 -1.47 7.69 11.41
N LEU A 19 -0.27 8.26 11.50
CA LEU A 19 0.42 8.59 12.75
C LEU A 19 0.06 10.00 13.26
N GLY A 20 -0.69 10.79 12.49
CA GLY A 20 -1.05 12.17 12.81
C GLY A 20 0.12 13.15 12.69
N GLU A 21 1.12 12.83 11.88
CA GLU A 21 2.37 13.59 11.74
C GLU A 21 2.55 14.05 10.29
N ASP A 22 3.15 15.23 10.10
CA ASP A 22 3.48 15.71 8.75
C ASP A 22 4.55 14.83 8.09
N LEU A 23 4.50 14.72 6.76
CA LEU A 23 5.46 13.96 5.95
C LEU A 23 6.93 14.35 6.17
N ASP A 24 7.17 15.65 6.39
CA ASP A 24 8.50 16.21 6.65
C ASP A 24 8.82 16.31 8.14
N SER A 25 7.94 15.77 9.01
CA SER A 25 8.20 15.71 10.44
C SER A 25 9.45 14.87 10.70
N PRO A 26 10.24 15.20 11.75
CA PRO A 26 11.39 14.39 12.13
C PRO A 26 11.05 12.91 12.36
N LYS A 27 9.83 12.62 12.83
CA LYS A 27 9.35 11.25 13.03
C LYS A 27 9.16 10.52 11.71
N CYS A 28 8.57 11.16 10.70
CA CYS A 28 8.38 10.54 9.38
C CYS A 28 9.69 10.34 8.62
N VAL A 29 10.63 11.29 8.72
CA VAL A 29 11.97 11.11 8.19
C VAL A 29 12.66 9.91 8.85
N ASN A 30 12.61 9.80 10.18
CA ASN A 30 13.20 8.68 10.89
C ASN A 30 12.56 7.32 10.51
N ILE A 31 11.25 7.29 10.28
CA ILE A 31 10.56 6.07 9.84
C ILE A 31 11.01 5.69 8.43
N LYS A 32 11.09 6.66 7.52
CA LYS A 32 11.59 6.43 6.17
C LYS A 32 13.02 5.88 6.20
N ASP A 33 13.90 6.53 6.95
CA ASP A 33 15.30 6.10 7.10
C ASP A 33 15.40 4.69 7.73
N HIS A 34 14.52 4.36 8.68
CA HIS A 34 14.44 3.02 9.24
C HIS A 34 13.98 1.98 8.22
N LEU A 35 12.93 2.28 7.45
CA LEU A 35 12.45 1.40 6.37
C LEU A 35 13.53 1.16 5.31
N GLU A 36 14.35 2.17 5.03
CA GLU A 36 15.45 2.09 4.05
C GLU A 36 16.71 1.40 4.61
N SER A 37 16.91 1.35 5.92
CA SER A 37 18.14 0.79 6.53
C SER A 37 17.95 -0.53 7.29
N CYS A 38 16.70 -0.89 7.67
CA CYS A 38 16.41 -2.08 8.47
C CYS A 38 16.03 -3.28 7.57
N PRO A 39 16.84 -4.37 7.55
CA PRO A 39 16.59 -5.51 6.68
C PRO A 39 15.25 -6.23 6.94
N ASN A 40 14.79 -6.24 8.19
CA ASN A 40 13.51 -6.87 8.54
C ASN A 40 12.32 -6.09 7.99
N CYS A 41 12.39 -4.75 8.08
CA CYS A 41 11.36 -3.87 7.55
C CYS A 41 11.32 -3.89 6.02
N GLN A 42 12.48 -3.92 5.36
CA GLN A 42 12.56 -4.10 3.91
C GLN A 42 11.89 -5.40 3.47
N LYS A 43 12.22 -6.54 4.12
CA LYS A 43 11.58 -7.82 3.83
C LYS A 43 10.06 -7.80 4.01
N TYR A 44 9.59 -7.13 5.08
CA TYR A 44 8.16 -6.99 5.31
C TYR A 44 7.49 -6.15 4.23
N PHE A 45 8.10 -5.02 3.86
CA PHE A 45 7.64 -4.18 2.76
C PHE A 45 7.56 -4.97 1.44
N ASP A 46 8.60 -5.73 1.11
CA ASP A 46 8.64 -6.59 -0.09
C ASP A 46 7.55 -7.66 -0.08
N SER A 47 7.26 -8.24 1.09
CA SER A 47 6.16 -9.20 1.26
C SER A 47 4.80 -8.56 0.96
N VAL A 48 4.55 -7.35 1.48
CA VAL A 48 3.29 -6.63 1.25
C VAL A 48 3.16 -6.24 -0.22
N ASP A 49 4.21 -5.69 -0.83
CA ASP A 49 4.23 -5.36 -2.26
C ASP A 49 4.00 -6.58 -3.14
N SER A 50 4.63 -7.72 -2.79
CA SER A 50 4.41 -9.00 -3.49
C SER A 50 2.96 -9.47 -3.40
N THR A 51 2.36 -9.40 -2.21
CA THR A 51 0.94 -9.72 -2.02
C THR A 51 0.05 -8.85 -2.90
N ILE A 52 0.24 -7.53 -2.92
CA ILE A 52 -0.52 -6.61 -3.78
C ILE A 52 -0.36 -6.98 -5.25
N LYS A 53 0.87 -7.26 -5.69
CA LYS A 53 1.16 -7.70 -7.08
C LYS A 53 0.43 -8.99 -7.43
N PHE A 54 0.37 -9.96 -6.51
CA PHE A 54 -0.37 -11.20 -6.74
C PHE A 54 -1.86 -10.94 -6.89
N TYR A 55 -2.48 -10.17 -5.99
CA TYR A 55 -3.90 -9.83 -6.11
C TYR A 55 -4.22 -9.08 -7.41
N LYS A 56 -3.35 -8.14 -7.83
CA LYS A 56 -3.52 -7.43 -9.12
C LYS A 56 -3.38 -8.35 -10.34
N LYS A 57 -2.53 -9.38 -10.27
CA LYS A 57 -2.39 -10.39 -11.33
C LYS A 57 -3.57 -11.35 -11.37
N TYR A 58 -4.14 -11.67 -10.22
CA TYR A 58 -5.41 -12.39 -10.09
C TYR A 58 -6.59 -11.50 -10.46
N ASN A 59 -6.56 -10.85 -11.63
CA ASN A 59 -7.65 -10.06 -12.20
C ASN A 59 -8.82 -10.97 -12.60
N VAL A 60 -9.38 -11.67 -11.62
CA VAL A 60 -10.57 -12.50 -11.73
C VAL A 60 -11.72 -11.53 -11.86
N GLU A 61 -12.18 -11.34 -13.09
CA GLU A 61 -13.43 -10.64 -13.33
C GLU A 61 -14.54 -11.47 -12.69
N LEU A 62 -15.20 -10.89 -11.70
CA LEU A 62 -16.40 -11.48 -11.13
C LEU A 62 -17.47 -11.46 -12.22
N ASN A 63 -18.19 -12.58 -12.37
CA ASN A 63 -19.37 -12.60 -13.21
C ASN A 63 -20.44 -11.66 -12.63
N ASP A 64 -21.42 -11.30 -13.47
CA ASP A 64 -22.48 -10.37 -13.10
C ASP A 64 -23.21 -10.81 -11.83
N GLU A 65 -23.44 -12.12 -11.66
CA GLU A 65 -24.08 -12.68 -10.46
C GLU A 65 -23.25 -12.42 -9.19
N GLY A 66 -21.94 -12.66 -9.23
CA GLY A 66 -21.03 -12.41 -8.12
C GLY A 66 -20.92 -10.92 -7.79
N HIS A 67 -20.92 -10.06 -8.80
CA HIS A 67 -20.91 -8.61 -8.64
C HIS A 67 -22.20 -8.11 -7.96
N GLN A 68 -23.38 -8.54 -8.43
CA GLN A 68 -24.67 -8.14 -7.88
C GLN A 68 -24.85 -8.58 -6.42
N ARG A 69 -24.39 -9.79 -6.06
CA ARG A 69 -24.45 -10.29 -4.68
C ARG A 69 -23.64 -9.46 -3.69
N LEU A 70 -22.53 -8.85 -4.12
CA LEU A 70 -21.67 -8.04 -3.25
C LEU A 70 -22.21 -6.61 -3.07
N LEU A 71 -23.01 -6.11 -4.02
CA LEU A 71 -23.60 -4.77 -3.98
C LEU A 71 -24.97 -4.72 -3.27
N SER A 72 -25.64 -5.86 -3.09
CA SER A 72 -26.96 -5.94 -2.46
C SER A 72 -26.92 -6.01 -0.93
N VAL A 73 -25.90 -5.41 -0.29
CA VAL A 73 -25.80 -5.31 1.19
C VAL A 73 -26.66 -4.17 1.71
#